data_AF-A0A1S4BDM9-F1
#
_entry.id   AF-A0A1S4BDM9-F1
#
_cell.length_a   1.000
_cell.length_b   1.000
_cell.length_c   1.000
_cell.angle_alpha   90.00
_cell.angle_beta   90.00
_cell.angle_gamma   90.00
#
_symmetry.space_group_name_H-M   'P 1'
#
loop_
_entity.id
_entity.type
_entity.pdbx_description
1 polymer ?
#
loop_
_entity_poly.entity_id
_entity_poly.type
_entity_poly.pdbx_seq_one_letter_code
_entity_poly.pdbx_strand_id
1 'polypeptide(L)'
;MFMAAFLRASRKSLLSFCGIQFSHGQHSSLNCSKFICQFSRTHASEATQKSPFESNILRILRNEIEYQSDYAPPHPPVTQFNTFMVEDRPGEQWITLRRKFGSDEHIKIEATMFDGSITVPKSSDENIGEDVRLHISVLVDIWKGQGI
;
A
#
# COMPACT_ATOMS: atom_id res chain seq x y z
N MET A 1 -6.38 1.67 12.41
CA MET A 1 -6.95 0.61 11.55
C MET A 1 -6.51 0.85 10.10
N PHE A 2 -5.20 0.85 9.83
CA PHE A 2 -4.65 1.32 8.53
C PHE A 2 -4.42 0.23 7.48
N MET A 3 -4.83 -1.02 7.73
CA MET A 3 -4.41 -2.15 6.89
C MET A 3 -5.50 -3.22 6.70
N ALA A 4 -6.77 -2.92 6.97
CA ALA A 4 -7.79 -3.96 7.19
C ALA A 4 -8.90 -4.09 6.12
N ALA A 5 -8.76 -3.51 4.92
CA ALA A 5 -9.81 -3.63 3.89
C ALA A 5 -9.46 -4.54 2.70
N PHE A 6 -8.23 -5.01 2.54
CA PHE A 6 -7.81 -5.58 1.25
C PHE A 6 -7.95 -7.11 1.08
N LEU A 7 -8.46 -7.85 2.07
CA LEU A 7 -8.39 -9.33 2.02
C LEU A 7 -9.73 -10.07 1.89
N ARG A 8 -10.86 -9.42 1.57
CA ARG A 8 -12.17 -10.11 1.64
C ARG A 8 -13.01 -10.25 0.37
N ALA A 9 -12.45 -10.18 -0.84
CA ALA A 9 -13.26 -10.44 -2.04
C ALA A 9 -12.51 -10.99 -3.27
N SER A 10 -11.66 -12.01 -3.13
CA SER A 10 -11.47 -12.95 -4.25
C SER A 10 -10.99 -14.31 -3.77
N ARG A 11 -11.92 -15.18 -3.35
CA ARG A 11 -11.64 -16.59 -3.00
C ARG A 11 -11.42 -17.48 -4.23
N LYS A 12 -11.12 -16.92 -5.39
CA LYS A 12 -10.76 -17.68 -6.58
C LYS A 12 -9.60 -16.99 -7.27
N SER A 13 -8.41 -17.57 -7.09
CA SER A 13 -7.25 -17.53 -7.97
C SER A 13 -6.86 -16.14 -8.49
N LEU A 14 -5.69 -15.63 -8.07
CA LEU A 14 -4.75 -14.82 -8.86
C LEU A 14 -3.73 -14.04 -8.00
N LEU A 15 -3.51 -14.38 -6.72
CA LEU A 15 -2.35 -13.85 -5.98
C LEU A 15 -1.13 -14.76 -6.19
N SER A 16 -0.73 -14.93 -7.45
CA SER A 16 0.63 -15.36 -7.77
C SER A 16 1.50 -14.10 -7.85
N PHE A 17 1.89 -13.57 -6.69
CA PHE A 17 2.86 -12.48 -6.67
C PHE A 17 4.25 -13.05 -6.98
N CYS A 18 4.72 -12.79 -8.20
CA CYS A 18 6.14 -12.93 -8.51
C CYS A 18 6.91 -11.94 -7.64
N GLY A 19 7.85 -12.43 -6.83
CA GLY A 19 8.57 -11.63 -5.85
C GLY A 19 9.29 -10.45 -6.49
N ILE A 20 8.80 -9.24 -6.25
CA ILE A 20 9.52 -8.02 -6.54
C ILE A 20 10.48 -7.82 -5.37
N GLN A 21 11.73 -8.25 -5.55
CA GLN A 21 12.80 -7.91 -4.63
C GLN A 21 13.06 -6.39 -4.71
N PHE A 22 12.69 -5.65 -3.66
CA PHE A 22 13.11 -4.26 -3.52
C PHE A 22 14.58 -4.23 -3.10
N SER A 23 15.48 -4.03 -4.07
CA SER A 23 16.88 -3.75 -3.79
C SER A 23 17.03 -2.33 -3.25
N HIS A 24 17.43 -2.21 -1.98
CA HIS A 24 17.83 -0.96 -1.34
C HIS A 24 19.10 -0.41 -1.96
N GLY A 25 19.06 0.85 -2.41
CA GLY A 25 20.22 1.64 -2.80
C GLY A 25 20.51 1.64 -4.30
N GLN A 26 19.91 2.60 -5.01
CA GLN A 26 20.53 3.52 -5.96
C GLN A 26 19.42 4.50 -6.38
N HIS A 27 19.75 5.79 -6.35
CA HIS A 27 18.94 6.87 -6.90
C HIS A 27 18.75 6.64 -8.41
N SER A 28 17.78 5.82 -8.81
CA SER A 28 17.27 5.82 -10.17
C SER A 28 16.09 6.79 -10.18
N SER A 29 16.32 7.99 -10.71
CA SER A 29 15.21 8.88 -11.08
C SER A 29 14.41 8.19 -12.18
N LEU A 30 13.48 7.32 -11.80
CA LEU A 30 12.33 7.07 -12.64
C LEU A 30 11.56 8.37 -12.61
N ASN A 31 11.70 9.15 -13.69
CA ASN A 31 10.79 10.24 -14.00
C ASN A 31 9.40 9.61 -14.09
N CYS A 32 8.74 9.47 -12.94
CA CYS A 32 7.30 9.27 -12.86
C CYS A 32 6.71 10.59 -13.33
N SER A 33 6.52 10.63 -14.65
CA SER A 33 5.87 11.72 -15.34
C SER A 33 4.62 12.10 -14.56
N LYS A 34 4.45 13.39 -14.28
CA LYS A 34 3.47 14.02 -13.38
C LYS A 34 2.00 13.82 -13.82
N PHE A 35 1.57 12.59 -14.12
CA PHE A 35 0.28 12.28 -14.73
C PHE A 35 -0.72 11.60 -13.79
N ILE A 36 -0.58 11.76 -12.47
CA ILE A 36 -1.63 11.31 -11.53
C ILE A 36 -2.16 12.53 -10.77
N CYS A 37 -2.68 13.51 -11.52
CA CYS A 37 -3.66 14.46 -11.00
C CYS A 37 -4.37 15.23 -12.14
N GLN A 38 -4.97 14.49 -13.09
CA GLN A 38 -5.97 15.04 -14.00
C GLN A 38 -7.08 14.01 -14.20
N PHE A 39 -7.97 13.87 -13.21
CA PHE A 39 -9.34 13.39 -13.45
C PHE A 39 -10.20 14.49 -14.10
N SER A 40 -9.58 15.31 -14.95
CA SER A 40 -10.27 16.28 -15.79
C SER A 40 -10.72 15.56 -17.05
N ARG A 41 -12.02 15.27 -17.07
CA ARG A 41 -12.79 14.79 -18.20
C ARG A 41 -12.50 15.64 -19.45
N THR A 42 -11.73 15.10 -20.39
CA THR A 42 -11.82 15.35 -21.85
C THR A 42 -10.71 14.58 -22.55
N HIS A 43 -10.92 13.29 -22.80
CA HIS A 43 -10.28 12.64 -23.93
C HIS A 43 -11.39 12.04 -24.77
N ALA A 44 -11.80 12.79 -25.80
CA ALA A 44 -12.32 12.20 -27.03
C ALA A 44 -11.16 11.43 -27.69
N SER A 45 -10.79 10.32 -27.06
CA SER A 45 -9.96 9.30 -27.67
C SER A 45 -10.90 8.54 -28.60
N GLU A 46 -10.57 8.56 -29.88
CA GLU A 46 -10.95 7.58 -30.88
C GLU A 46 -11.38 6.26 -30.21
N ALA A 47 -12.61 5.81 -30.50
CA ALA A 47 -13.19 4.62 -29.89
C ALA A 47 -12.45 3.36 -30.38
N THR A 48 -11.25 3.13 -29.86
CA THR A 48 -10.57 1.86 -29.98
C THR A 48 -11.52 0.84 -29.37
N GLN A 49 -12.10 -0.02 -30.21
CA GLN A 49 -13.03 -1.03 -29.74
C GLN A 49 -12.26 -1.93 -28.77
N LYS A 50 -12.55 -1.78 -27.49
CA LYS A 50 -11.96 -2.60 -26.43
C LYS A 50 -12.34 -4.04 -26.72
N SER A 51 -11.36 -4.93 -26.68
CA SER A 51 -11.65 -6.34 -26.89
C SER A 51 -12.71 -6.83 -25.87
N PRO A 52 -13.45 -7.92 -26.16
CA PRO A 52 -14.39 -8.48 -25.19
C PRO A 52 -13.71 -8.80 -23.85
N PHE A 53 -12.43 -9.21 -23.88
CA PHE A 53 -11.62 -9.47 -22.69
C PHE A 53 -11.36 -8.19 -21.88
N GLU A 54 -10.85 -7.13 -22.52
CA GLU A 54 -10.60 -5.85 -21.83
C GLU A 54 -11.88 -5.23 -21.29
N SER A 55 -12.97 -5.29 -22.07
CA SER A 55 -14.29 -4.82 -21.66
C SER A 55 -14.76 -5.55 -20.40
N ASN A 56 -14.51 -6.87 -20.32
CA ASN A 56 -14.82 -7.67 -19.15
C ASN A 56 -13.98 -7.26 -17.93
N ILE A 57 -12.66 -7.08 -18.07
CA ILE A 57 -11.78 -6.65 -16.97
C ILE A 57 -12.21 -5.27 -16.46
N LEU A 58 -12.46 -4.31 -17.36
CA LEU A 58 -12.89 -2.97 -16.96
C LEU A 58 -14.24 -2.97 -16.23
N ARG A 59 -15.16 -3.84 -16.64
CA ARG A 59 -16.42 -4.03 -15.93
C ARG A 59 -16.19 -4.52 -14.51
N ILE A 60 -15.33 -5.52 -14.34
CA ILE A 60 -15.00 -6.06 -13.00
C ILE A 60 -14.36 -4.98 -12.13
N LEU A 61 -13.35 -4.26 -12.65
CA LEU A 61 -12.65 -3.22 -11.89
C LEU A 61 -13.59 -2.07 -11.48
N ARG A 62 -14.48 -1.63 -12.37
CA ARG A 62 -15.46 -0.57 -12.04
C ARG A 62 -16.41 -1.01 -10.94
N ASN A 63 -16.95 -2.22 -11.06
CA ASN A 63 -17.85 -2.77 -10.05
C ASN A 63 -17.13 -2.90 -8.69
N GLU A 64 -15.87 -3.32 -8.69
CA GLU A 64 -15.08 -3.41 -7.45
C GLU A 64 -14.83 -2.04 -6.84
N ILE A 65 -14.46 -1.04 -7.65
CA ILE A 65 -14.24 0.34 -7.16
C ILE A 65 -15.52 0.90 -6.52
N GLU A 66 -16.66 0.74 -7.19
CA GLU A 66 -17.96 1.18 -6.69
C GLU A 66 -18.37 0.43 -5.42
N TYR A 67 -18.19 -0.89 -5.40
CA TYR A 67 -18.46 -1.68 -4.20
C TYR A 67 -17.60 -1.22 -3.01
N GLN A 68 -16.30 -0.97 -3.22
CA GLN A 68 -15.41 -0.53 -2.15
C GLN A 68 -15.69 0.91 -1.71
N SER A 69 -16.09 1.81 -2.61
CA SER A 69 -16.43 3.18 -2.22
C SER A 69 -17.62 3.23 -1.26
N ASP A 70 -18.59 2.33 -1.45
CA ASP A 70 -19.78 2.25 -0.60
C ASP A 70 -19.54 1.44 0.67
N TYR A 71 -18.84 0.31 0.54
CA TYR A 71 -18.60 -0.62 1.64
C TYR A 71 -17.53 -0.13 2.63
N ALA A 72 -16.45 0.48 2.14
CA ALA A 72 -15.30 0.93 2.94
C ALA A 72 -14.81 2.30 2.46
N PRO A 73 -15.60 3.37 2.68
CA PRO A 73 -15.23 4.71 2.25
C PRO A 73 -13.88 5.14 2.86
N PRO A 74 -13.03 5.88 2.12
CA PRO A 74 -11.73 6.31 2.61
C PRO A 74 -11.84 7.11 3.91
N HIS A 75 -11.08 6.69 4.92
CA HIS A 75 -10.95 7.46 6.16
C HIS A 75 -9.88 8.56 6.01
N PRO A 76 -10.00 9.67 6.75
CA PRO A 76 -8.92 10.65 6.78
C PRO A 76 -7.62 9.98 7.23
N PRO A 77 -6.47 10.33 6.61
CA PRO A 77 -5.19 9.76 6.98
C PRO A 77 -4.88 10.10 8.44
N VAL A 78 -4.34 9.12 9.19
CA VAL A 78 -3.92 9.38 10.56
C VAL A 78 -2.63 10.17 10.54
N THR A 79 -2.65 11.28 11.26
CA THR A 79 -1.53 12.21 11.40
C THR A 79 -0.72 11.98 12.67
N GLN A 80 -1.24 11.17 13.61
CA GLN A 80 -0.57 10.86 14.87
C GLN A 80 -0.91 9.46 15.36
N PHE A 81 0.10 8.70 15.75
CA PHE A 81 -0.02 7.40 16.39
C PHE A 81 0.76 7.40 17.70
N ASN A 82 0.05 7.30 18.82
CA ASN A 82 0.60 7.52 20.16
C ASN A 82 1.34 8.88 20.22
N THR A 83 2.64 8.84 20.44
CA THR A 83 3.53 10.01 20.52
C THR A 83 4.26 10.32 19.22
N PHE A 84 4.03 9.54 18.16
CA PHE A 84 4.64 9.73 16.86
C PHE A 84 3.71 10.54 15.96
N MET A 85 4.25 11.53 15.27
CA MET A 85 3.58 12.10 14.11
C MET A 85 3.71 11.12 12.95
N VAL A 86 2.64 10.97 12.18
CA VAL A 86 2.57 10.07 11.03
C VAL A 86 2.47 10.93 9.77
N GLU A 87 3.42 10.73 8.87
CA GLU A 87 3.44 11.30 7.53
C GLU A 87 3.14 10.17 6.54
N ASP A 88 1.93 10.20 5.98
CA ASP A 88 1.56 9.35 4.86
C ASP A 88 2.01 10.01 3.55
N ARG A 89 2.59 9.22 2.64
CA ARG A 89 3.02 9.66 1.32
C ARG A 89 2.27 8.87 0.26
N PRO A 90 1.05 9.32 -0.11
CA PRO A 90 0.24 8.63 -1.10
C PRO A 90 1.03 8.43 -2.40
N GLY A 91 1.20 7.16 -2.80
CA GLY A 91 1.94 6.77 -4.01
C GLY A 91 3.34 6.19 -3.76
N GLU A 92 3.98 6.47 -2.62
CA GLU A 92 5.32 5.92 -2.30
C GLU A 92 5.25 4.54 -1.63
N GLN A 93 4.06 4.09 -1.21
CA GLN A 93 3.83 2.79 -0.56
C GLN A 93 4.63 2.57 0.75
N TRP A 94 4.99 3.64 1.46
CA TRP A 94 5.48 3.58 2.85
C TRP A 94 4.96 4.77 3.66
N ILE A 95 5.00 4.64 4.98
CA ILE A 95 4.67 5.72 5.93
C ILE A 95 5.92 6.09 6.74
N THR A 96 6.01 7.35 7.15
CA THR A 96 7.06 7.81 8.07
C THR A 96 6.47 8.19 9.42
N LEU A 97 6.99 7.63 10.50
CA LEU A 97 6.67 8.02 11.86
C LEU A 97 7.84 8.81 12.44
N ARG A 98 7.57 9.99 13.01
CA ARG A 98 8.60 10.84 13.61
C ARG A 98 8.26 11.19 15.04
N ARG A 99 9.28 11.16 15.91
CA ARG A 99 9.17 11.63 17.30
C ARG A 99 10.50 12.21 17.76
N LYS A 100 10.42 13.20 18.64
CA LYS A 100 11.54 13.62 19.49
C LYS A 100 11.43 12.96 20.86
N PHE A 101 12.50 12.33 21.33
CA PHE A 101 12.60 11.74 22.67
C PHE A 101 13.58 12.56 23.51
N GLY A 102 13.17 12.94 24.72
CA GLY A 102 13.94 13.85 25.55
C GLY A 102 14.22 15.20 24.87
N SER A 103 15.38 15.80 25.19
CA SER A 103 15.80 17.09 24.66
C SER A 103 16.56 17.00 23.33
N ASP A 104 17.15 15.86 23.01
CA ASP A 104 18.16 15.75 21.95
C ASP A 104 18.05 14.51 21.06
N GLU A 105 17.15 13.55 21.32
CA GLU A 105 17.03 12.36 20.46
C GLU A 105 15.90 12.50 19.46
N HIS A 106 16.21 12.15 18.21
CA HIS A 106 15.26 12.12 17.11
C HIS A 106 15.12 10.68 16.64
N ILE A 107 13.86 10.23 16.52
CA ILE A 107 13.50 8.90 16.06
C ILE A 107 12.65 9.06 14.80
N LYS A 108 13.09 8.41 13.72
CA LYS A 108 12.33 8.28 12.48
C LYS A 108 12.18 6.79 12.18
N ILE A 109 10.95 6.39 11.88
CA ILE A 109 10.61 5.04 11.48
C ILE A 109 10.00 5.13 10.09
N GLU A 110 10.54 4.41 9.12
CA GLU A 110 9.94 4.25 7.81
C GLU A 110 9.45 2.80 7.70
N ALA A 111 8.17 2.62 7.36
CA ALA A 111 7.56 1.30 7.27
C ALA A 111 6.87 1.14 5.91
N THR A 112 7.16 0.04 5.21
CA THR A 112 6.56 -0.27 3.91
C THR A 112 5.10 -0.71 4.06
N MET A 113 4.30 -0.55 2.99
CA MET A 113 3.14 -1.39 2.75
C MET A 113 3.62 -2.84 2.52
N PHE A 114 2.73 -3.83 2.60
CA PHE A 114 3.08 -5.24 2.43
C PHE A 114 3.98 -5.47 1.21
N ASP A 115 5.21 -5.91 1.46
CA ASP A 115 6.27 -6.08 0.45
C ASP A 115 6.64 -7.56 0.25
N GLY A 116 5.93 -8.45 0.93
CA GLY A 116 6.03 -9.90 0.77
C GLY A 116 4.86 -10.64 1.40
N SER A 117 4.70 -11.91 1.03
CA SER A 117 3.75 -12.80 1.68
C SER A 117 4.22 -14.25 1.58
N ILE A 118 3.83 -15.07 2.55
CA ILE A 118 4.01 -16.52 2.50
C ILE A 118 2.70 -17.21 2.86
N THR A 119 2.42 -18.36 2.24
CA THR A 119 1.34 -19.23 2.68
C THR A 119 1.79 -20.03 3.90
N VAL A 120 0.93 -20.11 4.91
CA VAL A 120 1.17 -20.86 6.14
C VAL A 120 0.03 -21.85 6.36
N PRO A 121 0.33 -23.11 6.74
CA PRO A 121 -0.72 -24.06 7.08
C PRO A 121 -1.57 -23.55 8.24
N LYS A 122 -2.89 -23.70 8.17
CA LYS A 122 -3.76 -23.38 9.30
C LYS A 122 -3.50 -24.35 10.44
N SER A 123 -3.35 -23.82 11.66
CA SER A 123 -3.07 -24.59 12.88
C SER A 123 -4.31 -25.21 13.52
N SER A 124 -5.49 -25.15 12.89
CA SER A 124 -6.73 -25.71 13.44
C SER A 124 -7.12 -27.00 12.71
N ASP A 125 -7.33 -28.07 13.48
CA ASP A 125 -7.64 -29.42 13.02
C ASP A 125 -8.95 -29.54 12.20
N GLU A 126 -9.78 -28.49 12.17
CA GLU A 126 -11.11 -28.51 11.55
C GLU A 126 -11.18 -27.83 10.17
N ASN A 127 -10.10 -27.17 9.71
CA ASN A 127 -10.16 -26.39 8.48
C ASN A 127 -8.91 -26.59 7.62
N ILE A 128 -8.97 -27.58 6.73
CA ILE A 128 -7.96 -27.80 5.68
C ILE A 128 -7.93 -26.55 4.79
N GLY A 129 -6.93 -25.70 4.99
CA GLY A 129 -6.70 -24.53 4.17
C GLY A 129 -5.40 -23.84 4.53
N GLU A 130 -4.94 -23.01 3.61
CA GLU A 130 -3.76 -22.15 3.80
C GLU A 130 -4.22 -20.77 4.31
N ASP A 131 -3.41 -20.17 5.17
CA ASP A 131 -3.51 -18.76 5.56
C ASP A 131 -2.35 -17.98 4.95
N VAL A 132 -2.46 -16.66 4.87
CA VAL A 132 -1.43 -15.79 4.29
C VAL A 132 -0.79 -14.95 5.38
N ARG A 133 0.51 -15.13 5.58
CA ARG A 133 1.31 -14.26 6.45
C ARG A 133 1.97 -13.17 5.61
N LEU A 134 1.60 -11.93 5.87
CA LEU A 134 2.16 -10.76 5.18
C LEU A 134 3.47 -10.30 5.84
N HIS A 135 4.37 -9.76 5.03
CA HIS A 135 5.63 -9.17 5.46
C HIS A 135 5.58 -7.65 5.29
N ILE A 136 6.20 -6.93 6.23
CA ILE A 136 6.47 -5.50 6.13
C ILE A 136 7.93 -5.28 6.53
N SER A 137 8.59 -4.34 5.86
CA SER A 137 9.95 -3.91 6.20
C SER A 137 9.90 -2.59 6.97
N VAL A 138 10.80 -2.46 7.94
CA VAL A 138 10.90 -1.26 8.78
C VAL A 138 12.35 -0.81 8.86
N LEU A 139 12.60 0.47 8.59
CA LEU A 139 13.85 1.16 8.85
C LEU A 139 13.69 2.07 10.07
N VAL A 140 14.66 2.03 10.99
CA VAL A 140 14.66 2.85 12.19
C VAL A 140 15.95 3.66 12.24
N ASP A 141 15.79 4.97 12.10
CA ASP A 141 16.89 5.93 12.24
C ASP A 141 16.78 6.61 13.62
N ILE A 142 17.87 6.58 14.37
CA ILE A 142 18.00 7.26 15.66
C ILE A 142 19.24 8.13 15.61
N TRP A 143 19.09 9.41 15.92
CA TRP A 143 20.21 10.33 15.98
C TRP A 143 20.05 11.37 17.08
N LYS A 144 21.19 11.85 17.56
CA LYS A 144 21.27 12.98 18.49
C LYS A 144 21.26 14.30 17.71
N GLY A 145 20.61 15.32 18.27
CA GLY A 145 20.73 16.69 17.79
C GLY A 145 22.14 17.22 18.01
N GLN A 146 22.53 18.28 17.30
CA GLN A 146 23.79 18.98 17.57
C GLN A 146 23.82 19.37 19.05
N GLY A 147 24.79 18.83 19.80
CA GLY A 147 25.13 19.34 21.12
C GLY A 147 25.54 20.79 20.99
N ILE A 148 25.01 21.64 21.87
CA ILE A 148 25.47 23.02 22.06
C ILE A 148 26.82 22.95 22.79
#